data_AF-A0AA35MHS9-F1
#
_entry.id   AF-A0AA35MHS9-F1
#
_cell.length_a   1.000
_cell.length_b   1.000
_cell.length_c   1.000
_cell.angle_alpha   90.00
_cell.angle_beta   90.00
_cell.angle_gamma   90.00
#
_symmetry.space_group_name_H-M   'P 1'
#
loop_
_entity.id
_entity.type
_entity.pdbx_description
1 polymer ?
#
loop_
_entity_poly.entity_id
_entity_poly.type
_entity_poly.pdbx_seq_one_letter_code
_entity_poly.pdbx_strand_id
1 'polypeptide(L)'
;MFASRLKHLAGVLESFTVSIQEAWANPSKNQVTVSAVSEPKLHGHVKDNDNEEEWKLHGEYIFILDMDETGEKLKHVFEFLDSKATENLWLLATRAFKKNEEVESR
;
A
#
# COMPACT_ATOMS: atom_id res chain seq x y z
N MET A 1 -9.93 1.08 1.77
CA MET A 1 -9.14 2.26 1.33
C MET A 1 -7.72 2.14 1.84
N PHE A 2 -6.75 2.72 1.13
CA PHE A 2 -5.30 2.70 1.35
C PHE A 2 -4.88 2.76 2.83
N ALA A 3 -5.33 3.78 3.56
CA ALA A 3 -4.98 3.97 4.97
C ALA A 3 -5.48 2.83 5.88
N SER A 4 -6.64 2.24 5.58
CA SER A 4 -7.15 1.09 6.35
C SER A 4 -6.31 -0.16 6.10
N ARG A 5 -5.84 -0.38 4.87
CA ARG A 5 -4.95 -1.51 4.57
C ARG A 5 -3.61 -1.36 5.29
N LEU A 6 -3.03 -0.15 5.27
CA LEU A 6 -1.80 0.15 6.01
C LEU A 6 -1.95 -0.14 7.51
N LYS A 7 -3.05 0.32 8.12
CA LYS A 7 -3.32 0.06 9.54
C LYS A 7 -3.40 -1.42 9.86
N HIS A 8 -4.04 -2.20 9.00
CA HIS A 8 -4.15 -3.64 9.19
C HIS A 8 -2.77 -4.31 9.12
N LEU A 9 -1.94 -3.92 8.15
CA LEU A 9 -0.63 -4.50 7.91
C LEU A 9 0.49 -3.98 8.85
N ALA A 10 0.22 -2.97 9.67
CA ALA A 10 1.22 -2.29 10.48
C ALA A 10 1.98 -3.21 11.46
N GLY A 11 1.39 -4.32 11.89
CA GLY A 11 2.05 -5.28 12.78
C GLY A 11 3.09 -6.18 12.11
N VAL A 12 3.10 -6.25 10.77
CA VAL A 12 3.98 -7.15 10.01
C VAL A 12 4.89 -6.41 9.01
N LEU A 13 4.58 -5.15 8.72
CA LEU A 13 5.35 -4.31 7.81
C LEU A 13 6.53 -3.63 8.51
N GLU A 14 7.70 -3.78 7.92
CA GLU A 14 8.88 -2.95 8.22
C GLU A 14 8.76 -1.57 7.58
N SER A 15 8.28 -1.51 6.33
CA SER A 15 8.06 -0.25 5.62
C SER A 15 7.03 -0.37 4.51
N PHE A 16 6.47 0.76 4.12
CA PHE A 16 5.58 0.86 2.97
C PHE A 16 5.91 2.13 2.20
N THR A 17 6.81 2.01 1.22
CA THR A 17 7.19 3.14 0.37
C THR A 17 6.22 3.25 -0.79
N VAL A 18 5.73 4.46 -1.06
CA VAL A 18 4.96 4.78 -2.27
C VAL A 18 5.72 5.83 -3.06
N SER A 19 5.93 5.55 -4.34
CA SER A 19 6.63 6.42 -5.27
C SER A 19 5.69 6.85 -6.38
N ILE A 20 5.64 8.16 -6.64
CA ILE A 20 4.92 8.72 -7.79
C ILE A 20 5.71 8.39 -9.05
N GLN A 21 5.02 7.78 -10.03
CA GLN A 21 5.57 7.62 -11.38
C GLN A 21 5.22 8.84 -12.22
N GLU A 22 3.95 9.23 -12.23
CA GLU A 22 3.43 10.32 -13.05
C GLU A 22 2.32 11.06 -12.31
N ALA A 23 2.13 12.34 -12.62
CA ALA A 23 1.07 13.15 -12.05
C ALA A 23 0.50 14.12 -13.09
N TRP A 24 -0.81 14.30 -13.08
CA TRP A 24 -1.55 15.16 -14.00
C TRP A 24 -2.48 16.09 -13.21
N ALA A 25 -2.26 17.40 -13.35
CA ALA A 25 -3.13 18.39 -12.76
C ALA A 25 -4.39 18.59 -13.61
N ASN A 26 -5.53 18.79 -12.94
CA ASN A 26 -6.77 19.27 -13.51
C ASN A 26 -7.23 20.52 -12.73
N PRO A 27 -6.69 21.71 -13.07
CA PRO A 27 -6.99 22.94 -12.35
C PRO A 27 -8.48 23.33 -12.39
N SER A 28 -9.18 23.00 -13.47
CA SER A 28 -10.62 23.31 -13.62
C SER A 28 -11.51 22.63 -12.58
N LYS A 29 -11.02 21.58 -11.93
CA LYS A 29 -11.72 20.82 -10.89
C LYS A 29 -10.97 20.79 -9.57
N ASN A 30 -9.87 21.54 -9.41
CA ASN A 30 -8.95 21.44 -8.27
C ASN A 30 -8.53 19.99 -7.96
N GLN A 31 -8.16 19.24 -9.01
CA GLN A 31 -7.82 17.81 -8.90
C GLN A 31 -6.40 17.52 -9.36
N VAL A 32 -5.81 16.47 -8.81
CA VAL A 32 -4.56 15.87 -9.30
C VAL A 32 -4.75 14.37 -9.42
N THR A 33 -4.50 13.83 -10.62
CA THR A 33 -4.40 12.39 -10.83
C THR A 33 -2.94 11.97 -10.68
N VAL A 34 -2.68 10.89 -9.96
CA VAL A 34 -1.32 10.38 -9.69
C VAL A 34 -1.27 8.90 -10.02
N SER A 35 -0.34 8.52 -10.90
CA SER A 35 0.09 7.13 -11.03
C SER A 35 1.23 6.85 -10.06
N ALA A 36 1.11 5.79 -9.27
CA ALA A 36 2.07 5.48 -8.23
C ALA A 36 2.29 3.97 -8.09
N VAL A 37 3.46 3.62 -7.60
CA VAL A 37 3.83 2.24 -7.23
C VAL A 37 4.21 2.17 -5.76
N SER A 38 4.00 1.02 -5.14
CA SER A 38 4.45 0.74 -3.78
C SER A 38 5.40 -0.45 -3.70
N GLU A 39 6.33 -0.36 -2.76
CA GLU A 39 7.22 -1.46 -2.36
C GLU A 39 7.06 -1.73 -0.86
N PRO A 40 6.03 -2.48 -0.45
CA PRO A 40 5.88 -2.91 0.94
C PRO A 40 6.98 -3.90 1.32
N LYS A 41 7.58 -3.71 2.48
CA LYS A 41 8.55 -4.65 3.06
C LYS A 41 8.00 -5.21 4.36
N LEU A 42 7.92 -6.53 4.44
CA LEU A 42 7.59 -7.24 5.67
C LEU A 42 8.85 -7.42 6.51
N HIS A 43 8.70 -7.45 7.84
CA HIS A 43 9.80 -7.77 8.73
C HIS A 43 10.36 -9.17 8.42
N GLY A 44 11.67 -9.35 8.58
CA GLY A 44 12.30 -10.65 8.33
C GLY A 44 11.74 -11.78 9.20
N HIS A 45 11.42 -11.50 10.47
CA HIS A 45 10.95 -12.51 11.43
C HIS A 45 9.53 -13.04 11.15
N VAL A 46 8.74 -12.34 10.32
CA VAL A 46 7.39 -12.78 9.94
C VAL A 46 7.37 -13.60 8.65
N LYS A 47 8.51 -13.78 7.97
CA LYS A 47 8.63 -14.66 6.80
C LYS A 47 8.75 -16.11 7.26
N ASP A 48 8.05 -17.02 6.56
CA ASP A 48 8.06 -18.46 6.86
C ASP A 48 9.12 -19.26 6.08
N ASN A 49 9.89 -18.60 5.21
CA ASN A 49 11.00 -19.17 4.45
C ASN A 49 11.99 -18.06 4.01
N ASP A 50 13.16 -18.47 3.49
CA ASP A 50 14.24 -17.57 3.06
C ASP A 50 14.15 -17.15 1.57
N ASN A 51 13.07 -17.50 0.86
CA ASN A 51 12.91 -17.17 -0.56
C ASN A 51 12.45 -15.71 -0.73
N GLU A 52 13.41 -14.78 -0.74
CA GLU A 52 13.14 -13.34 -0.80
C GLU A 52 12.25 -12.90 -1.97
N GLU A 53 12.36 -13.53 -3.14
CA GLU A 53 11.52 -13.18 -4.31
C GLU A 53 10.03 -13.46 -4.07
N GLU A 54 9.71 -14.50 -3.29
CA GLU A 54 8.33 -14.85 -2.93
C GLU A 54 7.68 -13.79 -2.04
N TRP A 55 8.49 -13.13 -1.20
CA TRP A 55 8.05 -12.10 -0.26
C TRP A 55 8.09 -10.69 -0.84
N LYS A 56 8.51 -10.53 -2.10
CA LYS A 56 8.45 -9.23 -2.77
C LYS A 56 7.01 -8.86 -3.05
N LEU A 57 6.60 -7.77 -2.44
CA LEU A 57 5.30 -7.16 -2.66
C LEU A 57 5.48 -5.96 -3.58
N HIS A 58 4.61 -5.86 -4.58
CA HIS A 58 4.48 -4.70 -5.43
C HIS A 58 3.02 -4.29 -5.50
N GLY A 59 2.76 -2.99 -5.49
CA GLY A 59 1.42 -2.45 -5.67
C GLY A 59 1.43 -1.35 -6.71
N GLU A 60 0.40 -1.28 -7.53
CA GLU A 60 0.21 -0.24 -8.53
C GLU A 60 -1.11 0.47 -8.26
N TYR A 61 -1.09 1.80 -8.38
CA TYR A 61 -2.20 2.67 -8.00
C TYR A 61 -2.42 3.79 -9.00
N ILE A 62 -3.68 4.15 -9.20
CA ILE A 62 -4.08 5.48 -9.65
C ILE A 62 -4.84 6.16 -8.51
N PHE A 63 -4.34 7.30 -8.07
CA PHE A 63 -5.06 8.18 -7.14
C PHE A 63 -5.67 9.36 -7.89
N ILE A 64 -6.91 9.71 -7.55
CA ILE A 64 -7.49 11.02 -7.91
C ILE A 64 -7.66 11.78 -6.60
N LEU A 65 -6.88 12.84 -6.47
CA LEU A 65 -6.82 13.71 -5.31
C LEU A 65 -7.71 14.92 -5.59
N ASP A 66 -8.84 15.01 -4.88
CA ASP A 66 -9.80 16.11 -4.99
C ASP A 66 -9.51 17.10 -3.87
N MET A 67 -9.13 18.33 -4.23
CA MET A 67 -8.69 19.34 -3.28
C MET A 67 -9.83 20.29 -2.91
N ASP A 68 -9.66 21.04 -1.82
CA ASP A 68 -10.52 22.17 -1.51
C ASP A 68 -10.33 23.36 -2.48
N GLU A 69 -11.07 24.43 -2.25
CA GLU A 69 -11.05 25.61 -3.13
C GLU A 69 -9.69 26.30 -3.15
N THR A 70 -8.94 26.23 -2.04
CA THR A 70 -7.59 26.81 -1.94
C THR A 70 -6.52 25.90 -2.54
N GLY A 71 -6.80 24.61 -2.71
CA GLY A 71 -5.82 23.63 -3.17
C GLY A 71 -4.82 23.23 -2.07
N GLU A 72 -5.10 23.51 -0.80
CA GLU A 72 -4.19 23.22 0.32
C GLU A 72 -4.55 21.91 1.02
N LYS A 73 -5.82 21.46 0.93
CA LYS A 73 -6.28 20.25 1.61
C LYS A 73 -6.98 19.30 0.66
N LEU A 74 -6.81 18.01 0.90
CA LEU A 74 -7.59 16.96 0.27
C LEU A 74 -9.00 16.92 0.87
N LYS A 75 -10.02 17.01 0.03
CA LYS A 75 -11.42 16.72 0.39
C LYS A 75 -11.74 15.24 0.19
N HIS A 76 -11.32 14.68 -0.95
CA HIS A 76 -11.54 13.28 -1.28
C HIS A 76 -10.30 12.65 -1.91
N VAL A 77 -10.16 11.34 -1.71
CA VAL A 77 -9.15 10.52 -2.37
C VAL A 77 -9.88 9.36 -3.00
N PHE A 78 -9.88 9.30 -4.32
CA PHE A 78 -10.29 8.12 -5.06
C PHE A 78 -9.06 7.28 -5.34
N GLU A 79 -9.18 5.98 -5.13
CA GLU A 79 -8.09 5.03 -5.24
C GLU A 79 -8.52 3.90 -6.16
N PHE A 80 -7.75 3.69 -7.22
CA PHE A 80 -7.78 2.48 -8.03
C PHE A 80 -6.46 1.75 -7.79
N LEU A 81 -6.53 0.43 -7.64
CA LEU A 81 -5.39 -0.42 -7.41
C LEU A 81 -5.49 -1.67 -8.27
N ASP A 82 -4.36 -2.28 -8.61
CA ASP A 82 -4.37 -3.60 -9.22
C ASP A 82 -4.93 -4.63 -8.21
N SER A 83 -6.17 -5.03 -8.43
CA SER A 83 -6.87 -6.02 -7.60
C SER A 83 -6.13 -7.36 -7.56
N LYS A 84 -5.48 -7.77 -8.66
CA LYS A 84 -4.81 -9.07 -8.74
C LYS A 84 -3.52 -9.08 -7.93
N ALA A 85 -2.69 -8.05 -8.06
CA ALA A 85 -1.54 -7.86 -7.17
C ALA A 85 -1.96 -7.77 -5.69
N THR A 86 -3.11 -7.15 -5.43
CA THR A 86 -3.65 -7.01 -4.07
C THR A 86 -4.05 -8.36 -3.46
N GLU A 87 -4.63 -9.29 -4.24
CA GLU A 87 -4.93 -10.65 -3.76
C GLU A 87 -3.67 -11.38 -3.28
N ASN A 88 -2.58 -11.30 -4.06
CA ASN A 88 -1.30 -11.90 -3.69
C ASN A 88 -0.73 -11.29 -2.40
N LEU A 89 -0.83 -9.96 -2.25
CA LEU A 89 -0.42 -9.27 -1.04
C LEU A 89 -1.17 -9.78 0.20
N TRP A 90 -2.48 -10.02 0.10
CA TRP A 90 -3.28 -10.54 1.20
C TRP A 90 -2.89 -11.98 1.60
N LEU A 91 -2.55 -12.82 0.62
CA LEU A 91 -2.07 -14.18 0.89
C LEU A 91 -0.76 -14.16 1.69
N LEU A 92 0.20 -13.33 1.28
CA LEU A 92 1.49 -13.19 1.97
C LEU A 92 1.32 -12.53 3.35
N ALA A 93 0.47 -11.51 3.47
CA ALA A 93 0.16 -10.88 4.76
C ALA A 93 -0.48 -11.88 5.74
N THR A 94 -1.40 -12.73 5.28
CA THR A 94 -2.02 -13.77 6.12
C THR A 94 -0.99 -14.75 6.68
N ARG A 95 -0.03 -15.17 5.85
CA ARG A 95 1.08 -16.01 6.30
C ARG A 95 1.97 -15.27 7.30
N ALA A 96 2.27 -14.00 7.05
CA ALA A 96 3.05 -13.17 7.94
C ALA A 96 2.39 -12.99 9.32
N PHE A 97 1.07 -12.74 9.37
CA PHE A 97 0.35 -12.64 10.64
C PHE A 97 0.37 -13.94 11.42
N LYS A 98 0.10 -15.07 10.74
CA LYS A 98 0.17 -16.39 11.37
C LYS A 98 1.56 -16.63 11.97
N LYS A 99 2.62 -16.27 11.24
CA LYS A 99 3.99 -16.39 11.73
C LYS A 99 4.25 -15.47 12.92
N ASN A 100 3.72 -14.24 12.90
CA ASN A 100 3.87 -13.29 13.99
C ASN A 100 3.23 -13.81 15.29
N GLU A 101 2.02 -14.37 15.21
CA GLU A 101 1.34 -15.00 16.36
C GLU A 101 2.15 -16.18 16.95
N GLU A 102 2.79 -17.00 16.11
CA GLU A 102 3.67 -18.09 16.55
C GLU A 102 4.95 -17.58 17.24
N VAL A 103 5.42 -16.38 16.89
CA VAL A 103 6.60 -15.75 17.51
C VAL A 103 6.22 -15.09 18.84
N GLU A 104 5.09 -14.38 18.90
CA GLU A 104 4.61 -13.69 20.11
C GLU A 104 4.14 -14.66 21.21
N SER A 105 3.77 -15.89 20.85
CA SER A 105 3.34 -16.93 21.79
C SER A 105 4.47 -17.76 22.41
N ARG A 106 5.74 -17.44 22.10
CA ARG A 106 6.95 -18.07 22.63
C ARG A 106 7.64 -17.20 23.66
#